data_AF-A0A519Q575-F1
#
_entry.id   AF-A0A519Q575-F1
#
_cell.length_a   1.000
_cell.length_b   1.000
_cell.length_c   1.000
_cell.angle_alpha   90.00
_cell.angle_beta   90.00
_cell.angle_gamma   90.00
#
_symmetry.space_group_name_H-M   'P 1'
#
loop_
_entity.id
_entity.type
_entity.pdbx_description
1 polymer ?
#
loop_
_entity_poly.entity_id
_entity_poly.type
_entity_poly.pdbx_seq_one_letter_code
_entity_poly.pdbx_strand_id
1 'polypeptide(L)'
;LDVAAKSIGATGEQLNIFRPWLAGLTLSVAPLAKAGYDPASGVELTLKAKAEAAGKSIHGFESLADQIQVLAGLPEDEQLVFLRSTLEDYDDAVTMIDGMVSAWSAGDVAALDRLVVEDMKAESPVIYRALLVDRNADWVQQIQGLLAGSGTAFIAVGAAHLAGEDSVQAMLQAKGVTVERLE
;
A
#
# COMPACT_ATOMS: atom_id res chain seq x y z
N LEU A 1 -5.79 -19.15 -11.52
CA LEU A 1 -4.34 -19.01 -11.81
C LEU A 1 -4.02 -18.97 -13.30
N ASP A 2 -4.27 -20.01 -14.10
CA ASP A 2 -3.90 -20.02 -15.54
C ASP A 2 -4.49 -18.87 -16.37
N VAL A 3 -5.73 -18.47 -16.07
CA VAL A 3 -6.37 -17.32 -16.74
C VAL A 3 -5.59 -16.03 -16.47
N ALA A 4 -5.29 -15.76 -15.20
CA ALA A 4 -4.51 -14.60 -14.78
C ALA A 4 -3.07 -14.65 -15.31
N ALA A 5 -2.41 -15.82 -15.29
CA ALA A 5 -1.05 -15.96 -15.81
C ALA A 5 -0.93 -15.63 -17.32
N LYS A 6 -1.95 -15.97 -18.12
CA LYS A 6 -1.96 -15.65 -19.55
C LYS A 6 -1.97 -14.15 -19.83
N SER A 7 -2.46 -13.32 -18.91
CA SER A 7 -2.48 -11.86 -19.10
C SER A 7 -1.08 -11.25 -19.14
N ILE A 8 -0.12 -11.89 -18.47
CA ILE A 8 1.30 -11.50 -18.43
C ILE A 8 2.15 -12.34 -19.39
N GLY A 9 1.54 -13.10 -20.29
CA GLY A 9 2.25 -13.96 -21.24
C GLY A 9 2.90 -15.20 -20.61
N ALA A 10 2.41 -15.65 -19.44
CA ALA A 10 2.89 -16.84 -18.73
C ALA A 10 1.81 -17.94 -18.62
N THR A 11 2.21 -19.11 -18.12
CA THR A 11 1.31 -20.18 -17.67
C THR A 11 1.26 -20.24 -16.15
N GLY A 12 0.23 -20.84 -15.55
CA GLY A 12 0.18 -21.07 -14.12
C GLY A 12 1.33 -21.94 -13.62
N GLU A 13 1.77 -22.92 -14.42
CA GLU A 13 2.94 -23.74 -14.11
C GLU A 13 4.23 -22.92 -14.03
N GLN A 14 4.41 -21.93 -14.92
CA GLN A 14 5.54 -21.00 -14.84
C GLN A 14 5.50 -20.13 -13.58
N LEU A 15 4.33 -19.85 -13.02
CA LEU A 15 4.19 -19.11 -11.76
C LEU A 15 4.43 -19.99 -10.51
N ASN A 16 4.36 -21.32 -10.62
CA ASN A 16 4.65 -22.22 -9.51
C ASN A 16 6.12 -22.20 -9.06
N ILE A 17 7.03 -21.64 -9.88
CA ILE A 17 8.44 -21.44 -9.47
C ILE A 17 8.59 -20.27 -8.50
N PHE A 18 7.59 -19.38 -8.43
CA PHE A 18 7.57 -18.27 -7.50
C PHE A 18 7.00 -18.70 -6.16
N ARG A 19 7.48 -18.08 -5.09
CA ARG A 19 6.78 -18.12 -3.82
C ARG A 19 5.40 -17.46 -3.98
N PRO A 20 4.35 -17.91 -3.27
CA PRO A 20 2.99 -17.44 -3.51
C PRO A 20 2.83 -15.92 -3.43
N TRP A 21 3.54 -15.26 -2.52
CA TRP A 21 3.50 -13.81 -2.38
C TRP A 21 3.98 -13.06 -3.63
N LEU A 22 5.01 -13.58 -4.30
CA LEU A 22 5.59 -12.95 -5.49
C LEU A 22 4.67 -13.17 -6.70
N ALA A 23 4.07 -14.35 -6.80
CA ALA A 23 3.03 -14.62 -7.79
C ALA A 23 1.83 -13.69 -7.60
N GLY A 24 1.34 -13.53 -6.36
CA GLY A 24 0.26 -12.60 -6.02
C GLY A 24 0.61 -11.16 -6.41
N LEU A 25 1.76 -10.66 -5.96
CA LEU A 25 2.20 -9.30 -6.28
C LEU A 25 2.34 -9.05 -7.79
N THR A 26 2.85 -10.04 -8.52
CA THR A 26 2.99 -9.92 -9.99
C THR A 26 1.62 -9.85 -10.66
N LEU A 27 0.68 -10.68 -10.22
CA LEU A 27 -0.67 -10.75 -10.79
C LEU A 27 -1.54 -9.55 -10.40
N SER A 28 -1.34 -8.93 -9.23
CA SER A 28 -2.13 -7.76 -8.82
C SER A 28 -1.86 -6.52 -9.69
N VAL A 29 -0.63 -6.38 -10.21
CA VAL A 29 -0.23 -5.23 -11.05
C VAL A 29 -0.57 -5.44 -12.53
N ALA A 30 -0.60 -6.70 -12.99
CA ALA A 30 -0.85 -7.06 -14.38
C ALA A 30 -2.11 -6.44 -15.03
N PRO A 31 -3.31 -6.51 -14.41
CA PRO A 31 -4.51 -5.94 -15.01
C PRO A 31 -4.43 -4.41 -15.12
N LEU A 32 -3.78 -3.75 -14.16
CA LEU A 32 -3.57 -2.30 -14.17
C LEU A 32 -2.64 -1.88 -15.31
N ALA A 33 -1.52 -2.57 -15.49
CA ALA A 33 -0.62 -2.30 -16.61
C ALA A 33 -1.33 -2.48 -17.96
N LYS A 34 -2.16 -3.53 -18.09
CA LYS A 34 -2.98 -3.78 -19.29
C LYS A 34 -4.03 -2.69 -19.52
N ALA A 35 -4.57 -2.09 -18.46
CA ALA A 35 -5.49 -0.96 -18.52
C ALA A 35 -4.80 0.38 -18.84
N GLY A 36 -3.46 0.40 -18.95
CA GLY A 36 -2.69 1.58 -19.33
C GLY A 36 -2.13 2.37 -18.15
N TYR A 37 -2.22 1.85 -16.92
CA TYR A 37 -1.52 2.46 -15.78
C TYR A 37 -0.02 2.27 -15.97
N ASP A 38 0.70 3.38 -15.88
CA ASP A 38 2.15 3.41 -16.01
C ASP A 38 2.81 3.58 -14.63
N PRO A 39 3.59 2.58 -14.15
CA PRO A 39 4.34 2.70 -12.90
C PRO A 39 5.30 3.89 -12.87
N ALA A 40 5.80 4.35 -14.02
CA ALA A 40 6.66 5.52 -14.11
C ALA A 40 5.91 6.85 -13.97
N SER A 41 4.57 6.82 -13.98
CA SER A 41 3.71 7.98 -13.77
C SER A 41 3.25 8.13 -12.31
N GLY A 42 3.83 7.36 -11.38
CA GLY A 42 3.50 7.41 -9.95
C GLY A 42 3.83 8.75 -9.26
N VAL A 43 3.04 9.10 -8.24
CA VAL A 43 3.19 10.34 -7.47
C VAL A 43 4.56 10.47 -6.78
N GLU A 44 5.13 9.35 -6.34
CA GLU A 44 6.44 9.27 -5.68
C GLU A 44 7.54 9.91 -6.54
N LEU A 45 7.63 9.56 -7.83
CA LEU A 45 8.66 10.10 -8.72
C LEU A 45 8.52 11.62 -8.89
N THR A 46 7.28 12.11 -8.93
CA THR A 46 7.01 13.56 -9.02
C THR A 46 7.39 14.28 -7.73
N LEU A 47 7.04 13.73 -6.56
CA LEU A 47 7.38 14.32 -5.26
C LEU A 47 8.88 14.31 -5.01
N LYS A 48 9.55 13.18 -5.30
CA LYS A 48 11.00 13.03 -5.20
C LYS A 48 11.73 14.06 -6.06
N ALA A 49 11.37 14.18 -7.33
CA ALA A 49 11.99 15.16 -8.24
C ALA A 49 11.78 16.60 -7.75
N LYS A 50 10.59 16.94 -7.25
CA LYS A 50 10.31 18.28 -6.67
C LYS A 50 11.14 18.54 -5.41
N ALA A 51 11.27 17.56 -4.52
CA ALA A 51 12.06 17.67 -3.30
C ALA A 51 13.55 17.84 -3.60
N GLU A 52 14.09 17.05 -4.54
CA GLU A 52 15.48 17.16 -5.01
C GLU A 52 15.76 18.52 -5.65
N ALA A 53 14.89 18.99 -6.55
CA ALA A 53 15.02 20.30 -7.19
C ALA A 53 14.96 21.47 -6.18
N ALA A 54 14.24 21.28 -5.07
CA ALA A 54 14.16 22.24 -3.97
C ALA A 54 15.30 22.08 -2.94
N GLY A 55 16.25 21.17 -3.14
CA GLY A 55 17.36 20.91 -2.21
C GLY A 55 16.91 20.35 -0.85
N LYS A 56 15.74 19.71 -0.79
CA LYS A 56 15.19 19.10 0.44
C LYS A 56 15.82 17.73 0.68
N SER A 57 16.11 17.41 1.93
CA SER A 57 16.50 16.05 2.31
C SER A 57 15.30 15.12 2.19
N ILE A 58 15.54 13.94 1.62
CA ILE A 58 14.55 12.88 1.47
C ILE A 58 14.93 11.75 2.42
N HIS A 59 13.95 11.29 3.18
CA HIS A 59 14.09 10.18 4.10
C HIS A 59 12.92 9.22 3.89
N GLY A 60 13.22 7.95 3.64
CA GLY A 60 12.22 6.89 3.60
C GLY A 60 12.09 6.28 4.98
N PHE A 61 10.85 5.98 5.40
CA PHE A 61 10.60 5.25 6.64
C PHE A 61 11.01 3.78 6.57
N GLU A 62 11.19 3.24 5.36
CA GLU A 62 11.49 1.84 5.11
C GLU A 62 12.50 1.71 3.96
N SER A 63 13.24 0.61 3.95
CA SER A 63 13.99 0.18 2.78
C SER A 63 13.15 -0.71 1.85
N LEU A 64 13.61 -0.88 0.61
CA LEU A 64 13.01 -1.85 -0.32
C LEU A 64 13.05 -3.28 0.24
N ALA A 65 14.13 -3.64 0.96
CA ALA A 65 14.26 -4.95 1.57
C ALA A 65 13.20 -5.16 2.67
N ASP A 66 12.91 -4.13 3.46
CA ASP A 66 11.86 -4.19 4.49
C ASP A 66 10.49 -4.43 3.86
N GLN A 67 10.16 -3.68 2.80
CA GLN A 67 8.88 -3.85 2.09
C GLN A 67 8.73 -5.24 1.44
N ILE A 68 9.80 -5.78 0.85
CA ILE A 68 9.79 -7.15 0.33
C ILE A 68 9.56 -8.14 1.48
N GLN A 69 10.23 -7.93 2.62
CA GLN A 69 10.15 -8.80 3.77
C GLN A 69 8.75 -8.82 4.40
N VAL A 70 7.95 -7.75 4.27
CA VAL A 70 6.56 -7.71 4.75
C VAL A 70 5.75 -8.88 4.17
N LEU A 71 5.83 -9.12 2.86
CA LEU A 71 5.11 -10.22 2.20
C LEU A 71 5.92 -11.52 2.18
N ALA A 72 7.23 -11.44 1.94
CA ALA A 72 8.10 -12.60 1.86
C ALA A 72 8.33 -13.29 3.22
N GLY A 73 8.13 -12.56 4.32
CA GLY A 73 8.24 -13.05 5.69
C GLY A 73 6.96 -13.70 6.23
N LEU A 74 5.82 -13.55 5.54
CA LEU A 74 4.57 -14.18 5.96
C LEU A 74 4.69 -15.72 5.93
N PRO A 75 3.97 -16.41 6.83
CA PRO A 75 3.70 -17.85 6.69
C PRO A 75 3.18 -18.19 5.30
N GLU A 76 3.57 -19.35 4.75
CA GLU A 76 3.25 -19.72 3.37
C GLU A 76 1.73 -19.82 3.12
N ASP A 77 0.97 -20.28 4.11
CA ASP A 77 -0.50 -20.31 4.07
C ASP A 77 -1.11 -18.91 3.94
N GLU A 78 -0.57 -17.90 4.62
CA GLU A 78 -0.99 -16.50 4.46
C GLU A 78 -0.57 -15.93 3.10
N GLN A 79 0.58 -16.33 2.56
CA GLN A 79 0.96 -15.97 1.19
C GLN A 79 0.03 -16.59 0.15
N LEU A 80 -0.49 -17.79 0.41
CA LEU A 80 -1.51 -18.42 -0.43
C LEU A 80 -2.86 -17.72 -0.28
N VAL A 81 -3.23 -17.23 0.90
CA VAL A 81 -4.42 -16.39 1.08
C VAL A 81 -4.29 -15.11 0.24
N PHE A 82 -3.16 -14.42 0.32
CA PHE A 82 -2.88 -13.23 -0.50
C PHE A 82 -3.02 -13.52 -2.00
N LEU A 83 -2.41 -14.61 -2.48
CA LEU A 83 -2.51 -15.02 -3.88
C LEU A 83 -3.96 -15.33 -4.30
N ARG A 84 -4.76 -15.97 -3.43
CA ARG A 84 -6.16 -16.28 -3.72
C ARG A 84 -7.01 -15.01 -3.82
N SER A 85 -6.89 -14.10 -2.84
CA SER A 85 -7.55 -12.79 -2.85
C SER A 85 -7.24 -12.03 -4.14
N THR A 86 -5.95 -11.94 -4.51
CA THR A 86 -5.55 -11.31 -5.79
C THR A 86 -6.18 -11.98 -7.03
N LEU A 87 -6.38 -13.30 -7.02
CA LEU A 87 -7.01 -14.01 -8.13
C LEU A 87 -8.53 -13.82 -8.17
N GLU A 88 -9.17 -13.65 -7.01
CA GLU A 88 -10.60 -13.35 -6.88
C GLU A 88 -10.90 -11.93 -7.39
N ASP A 89 -10.03 -10.99 -7.03
CA ASP A 89 -10.10 -9.57 -7.39
C ASP A 89 -9.57 -9.23 -8.79
N TYR A 90 -8.98 -10.20 -9.48
CA TYR A 90 -8.17 -9.97 -10.67
C TYR A 90 -8.92 -9.21 -11.79
N ASP A 91 -10.18 -9.59 -12.03
CA ASP A 91 -11.00 -9.00 -13.08
C ASP A 91 -11.59 -7.63 -12.68
N ASP A 92 -11.72 -7.38 -11.37
CA ASP A 92 -12.28 -6.14 -10.80
C ASP A 92 -11.18 -5.11 -10.44
N ALA A 93 -9.90 -5.46 -10.59
CA ALA A 93 -8.76 -4.63 -10.21
C ALA A 93 -8.81 -3.18 -10.73
N VAL A 94 -9.28 -2.98 -11.97
CA VAL A 94 -9.44 -1.63 -12.57
C VAL A 94 -10.57 -0.86 -11.89
N THR A 95 -11.71 -1.51 -11.66
CA THR A 95 -12.84 -0.89 -10.96
C THR A 95 -12.48 -0.52 -9.52
N MET A 96 -11.74 -1.38 -8.82
CA MET A 96 -11.28 -1.09 -7.47
C MET A 96 -10.32 0.11 -7.43
N ILE A 97 -9.31 0.15 -8.32
CA ILE A 97 -8.37 1.28 -8.33
C ILE A 97 -9.07 2.60 -8.72
N ASP A 98 -10.04 2.57 -9.64
CA ASP A 98 -10.83 3.74 -10.01
C ASP A 98 -11.68 4.25 -8.85
N GLY A 99 -12.26 3.32 -8.06
CA GLY A 99 -12.95 3.63 -6.82
C GLY A 99 -12.02 4.30 -5.81
N MET A 100 -10.81 3.76 -5.61
CA MET A 100 -9.81 4.34 -4.72
C MET A 100 -9.37 5.73 -5.18
N VAL A 101 -9.10 5.92 -6.48
CA VAL A 101 -8.71 7.23 -7.05
C VAL A 101 -9.83 8.25 -6.86
N SER A 102 -11.08 7.86 -7.08
CA SER A 102 -12.25 8.72 -6.90
C SER A 102 -12.42 9.14 -5.43
N ALA A 103 -12.33 8.18 -4.51
CA ALA A 103 -12.41 8.43 -3.07
C ALA A 103 -11.26 9.34 -2.59
N TRP A 104 -10.03 9.04 -3.00
CA TRP A 104 -8.85 9.86 -2.66
C TRP A 104 -8.95 11.28 -3.20
N SER A 105 -9.36 11.46 -4.46
CA SER A 105 -9.48 12.78 -5.09
C SER A 105 -10.59 13.64 -4.47
N ALA A 106 -11.65 13.01 -3.94
CA ALA A 106 -12.69 13.69 -3.17
C ALA A 106 -12.32 13.88 -1.68
N GLY A 107 -11.19 13.29 -1.24
CA GLY A 107 -10.80 13.24 0.16
C GLY A 107 -11.74 12.41 1.03
N ASP A 108 -12.50 11.47 0.47
CA ASP A 108 -13.40 10.58 1.19
C ASP A 108 -12.62 9.41 1.82
N VAL A 109 -12.03 9.68 2.98
CA VAL A 109 -11.25 8.70 3.75
C VAL A 109 -12.12 7.55 4.24
N ALA A 110 -13.42 7.78 4.48
CA ALA A 110 -14.34 6.73 4.90
C ALA A 110 -14.67 5.76 3.76
N ALA A 111 -14.74 6.25 2.52
CA ALA A 111 -14.84 5.37 1.36
C ALA A 111 -13.56 4.57 1.14
N LEU A 112 -12.38 5.16 1.34
CA LEU A 112 -11.11 4.41 1.28
C LEU A 112 -11.01 3.32 2.35
N ASP A 113 -11.51 3.61 3.55
CA ASP A 113 -11.58 2.63 4.64
C ASP A 113 -12.42 1.41 4.23
N ARG A 114 -13.65 1.65 3.76
CA ARG A 114 -14.55 0.58 3.30
C ARG A 114 -14.00 -0.21 2.12
N LEU A 115 -13.46 0.47 1.10
CA LEU A 115 -13.03 -0.14 -0.17
C LEU A 115 -11.72 -0.92 -0.09
N VAL A 116 -10.91 -0.70 0.95
CA VAL A 116 -9.54 -1.24 1.01
C VAL A 116 -9.22 -1.83 2.37
N VAL A 117 -9.46 -1.06 3.43
CA VAL A 117 -9.01 -1.41 4.78
C VAL A 117 -9.92 -2.46 5.40
N GLU A 118 -11.24 -2.25 5.36
CA GLU A 118 -12.22 -3.19 5.93
C GLU A 118 -12.18 -4.53 5.19
N ASP A 119 -12.14 -4.52 3.85
CA ASP A 119 -12.07 -5.72 3.03
C ASP A 119 -10.79 -6.51 3.31
N MET A 120 -9.61 -5.86 3.29
CA MET A 120 -8.33 -6.51 3.63
C MET A 120 -8.34 -7.11 5.05
N LYS A 121 -8.91 -6.39 6.02
CA LYS A 121 -9.03 -6.85 7.42
C LYS A 121 -9.95 -8.05 7.54
N ALA A 122 -11.02 -8.11 6.75
CA ALA A 122 -11.96 -9.23 6.72
C ALA A 122 -11.36 -10.48 6.06
N GLU A 123 -10.62 -10.31 4.96
CA GLU A 123 -10.00 -11.40 4.22
C GLU A 123 -8.82 -12.04 4.96
N SER A 124 -7.90 -11.23 5.46
CA SER A 124 -6.79 -11.71 6.28
C SER A 124 -6.35 -10.64 7.28
N PRO A 125 -6.70 -10.81 8.57
CA PRO A 125 -6.18 -9.98 9.64
C PRO A 125 -4.64 -9.99 9.71
N VAL A 126 -3.98 -11.06 9.24
CA VAL A 126 -2.52 -11.17 9.23
C VAL A 126 -1.91 -10.29 8.14
N ILE A 127 -2.46 -10.34 6.92
CA ILE A 127 -2.03 -9.46 5.81
C ILE A 127 -2.32 -8.00 6.16
N TYR A 128 -3.52 -7.70 6.67
CA TYR A 128 -3.89 -6.37 7.13
C TYR A 128 -2.88 -5.81 8.14
N ARG A 129 -2.54 -6.61 9.16
CA ARG A 129 -1.58 -6.19 10.17
C ARG A 129 -0.19 -5.96 9.58
N ALA A 130 0.28 -6.86 8.71
CA ALA A 130 1.60 -6.75 8.10
C ALA A 130 1.73 -5.57 7.12
N LEU A 131 0.71 -5.32 6.28
CA LEU A 131 0.76 -4.28 5.25
C LEU A 131 0.41 -2.88 5.77
N LEU A 132 -0.38 -2.77 6.84
CA LEU A 132 -0.84 -1.48 7.35
C LEU A 132 -0.45 -1.27 8.82
N VAL A 133 -0.96 -2.08 9.75
CA VAL A 133 -0.89 -1.78 11.18
C VAL A 133 0.56 -1.73 11.71
N ASP A 134 1.36 -2.77 11.46
CA ASP A 134 2.72 -2.87 11.99
C ASP A 134 3.63 -1.79 11.39
N ARG A 135 3.44 -1.49 10.09
CA ARG A 135 4.17 -0.43 9.38
C ARG A 135 3.77 0.94 9.88
N ASN A 136 2.48 1.21 10.04
CA ASN A 136 1.98 2.45 10.61
C ASN A 136 2.53 2.66 12.02
N ALA A 137 2.55 1.62 12.85
CA ALA A 137 3.07 1.69 14.21
C ALA A 137 4.56 2.05 14.23
N ASP A 138 5.37 1.47 13.35
CA ASP A 138 6.79 1.83 13.20
C ASP A 138 6.95 3.29 12.74
N TRP A 139 6.25 3.69 11.68
CA TRP A 139 6.33 5.06 11.16
C TRP A 139 5.88 6.10 12.18
N VAL A 140 4.86 5.81 12.97
CA VAL A 140 4.39 6.70 14.04
C VAL A 140 5.51 6.97 15.04
N GLN A 141 6.33 5.98 15.41
CA GLN A 141 7.48 6.19 16.28
C GLN A 141 8.52 7.10 15.64
N GLN A 142 8.83 6.87 14.36
CA GLN A 142 9.75 7.72 13.60
C GLN A 142 9.24 9.17 13.49
N ILE A 143 7.94 9.35 13.23
CA ILE A 143 7.28 10.65 13.13
C ILE A 143 7.29 11.38 14.48
N GLN A 144 7.06 10.69 15.60
CA GLN A 144 7.21 11.31 16.92
C GLN A 144 8.64 11.82 17.16
N GLY A 145 9.65 11.09 16.70
CA GLY A 145 11.04 11.54 16.71
C GLY A 145 11.24 12.83 15.89
N LEU A 146 10.65 12.92 14.70
CA LEU A 146 10.68 14.12 13.86
C LEU A 146 9.98 15.32 14.53
N LEU A 147 8.80 15.08 15.13
CA LEU A 147 8.01 16.11 15.81
C LEU A 147 8.66 16.63 17.09
N ALA A 148 9.48 15.84 17.76
CA ALA A 148 10.27 16.28 18.91
C ALA A 148 11.42 17.23 18.51
N GLY A 149 11.78 17.27 17.22
CA GLY A 149 12.74 18.20 16.66
C GLY A 149 12.13 19.59 16.39
N SER A 150 12.65 20.25 15.35
CA SER A 150 12.19 21.58 14.94
C SER A 150 12.01 21.62 13.42
N GLY A 151 11.10 22.48 12.95
CA GLY A 151 10.83 22.69 11.54
C GLY A 151 9.55 22.01 11.08
N THR A 152 9.43 21.84 9.76
CA THR A 152 8.25 21.26 9.12
C THR A 152 8.68 20.12 8.22
N ALA A 153 8.15 18.92 8.49
CA ALA A 153 8.30 17.76 7.62
C ALA A 153 7.07 17.65 6.72
N PHE A 154 7.29 17.28 5.46
CA PHE A 154 6.24 16.82 4.56
C PHE A 154 6.38 15.31 4.44
N ILE A 155 5.32 14.57 4.74
CA ILE A 155 5.29 13.11 4.73
C ILE A 155 4.26 12.67 3.70
N ALA A 156 4.68 11.81 2.78
CA ALA A 156 3.82 11.17 1.79
C ALA A 156 3.82 9.66 2.02
N VAL A 157 2.63 9.06 2.11
CA VAL A 157 2.41 7.62 2.29
C VAL A 157 1.25 7.17 1.39
N GLY A 158 1.11 5.86 1.20
CA GLY A 158 -0.03 5.32 0.45
C GLY A 158 -1.38 5.63 1.11
N ALA A 159 -2.43 5.83 0.30
CA ALA A 159 -3.74 6.27 0.78
C ALA A 159 -4.35 5.37 1.86
N ALA A 160 -4.16 4.06 1.76
CA ALA A 160 -4.65 3.09 2.76
C ALA A 160 -4.05 3.31 4.16
N HIS A 161 -2.84 3.86 4.27
CA HIS A 161 -2.21 4.17 5.56
C HIS A 161 -2.86 5.37 6.27
N LEU A 162 -3.73 6.11 5.57
CA LEU A 162 -4.46 7.27 6.08
C LEU A 162 -5.94 6.95 6.36
N ALA A 163 -6.39 5.71 6.13
CA ALA A 163 -7.78 5.31 6.33
C ALA A 163 -7.93 4.33 7.51
N GLY A 164 -9.10 4.36 8.16
CA GLY A 164 -9.43 3.48 9.28
C GLY A 164 -8.84 3.85 10.63
N GLU A 165 -9.21 3.06 11.64
CA GLU A 165 -8.85 3.25 13.06
C GLU A 165 -7.35 3.06 13.33
N ASP A 166 -6.68 2.23 12.52
CA ASP A 166 -5.25 1.96 12.61
C ASP A 166 -4.42 2.85 11.66
N SER A 167 -4.99 3.95 11.15
CA SER A 167 -4.27 4.91 10.31
C SER A 167 -3.15 5.64 11.07
N VAL A 168 -2.13 6.09 10.34
CA VAL A 168 -1.01 6.85 10.92
C VAL A 168 -1.50 8.05 11.74
N GLN A 169 -2.50 8.76 11.20
CA GLN A 169 -3.08 9.93 11.85
C GLN A 169 -3.86 9.57 13.13
N ALA A 170 -4.66 8.51 13.12
CA ALA A 170 -5.35 8.04 14.32
C ALA A 170 -4.36 7.59 15.41
N MET A 171 -3.31 6.85 15.02
CA MET A 171 -2.25 6.41 15.93
C MET A 171 -1.44 7.58 16.51
N LEU A 172 -1.15 8.63 15.72
CA LEU A 172 -0.51 9.85 16.21
C LEU A 172 -1.40 10.59 17.22
N GLN A 173 -2.69 10.73 16.92
CA GLN A 173 -3.66 11.37 17.82
C GLN A 173 -3.78 10.62 19.15
N ALA A 174 -3.82 9.30 19.12
CA ALA A 174 -3.82 8.46 20.32
C ALA A 174 -2.56 8.66 21.19
N LYS A 175 -1.46 9.15 20.60
CA LYS A 175 -0.22 9.50 21.30
C LYS A 175 -0.12 10.98 21.67
N GLY A 176 -1.21 11.74 21.58
CA GLY A 176 -1.30 13.13 22.00
C GLY A 176 -0.78 14.15 20.97
N VAL A 177 -0.58 13.74 19.72
CA VAL A 177 -0.26 14.67 18.62
C VAL A 177 -1.55 15.31 18.13
N THR A 178 -1.57 16.64 18.01
CA THR A 178 -2.68 17.35 17.36
C THR A 178 -2.69 17.02 15.88
N VAL A 179 -3.80 16.46 15.41
CA VAL A 179 -4.03 16.15 13.99
C VAL A 179 -5.16 17.04 13.50
N GLU A 180 -4.90 17.75 12.41
CA GLU A 180 -5.88 18.61 11.75
C GLU A 180 -5.91 18.25 10.26
N ARG A 181 -7.12 18.03 9.75
CA ARG A 181 -7.33 17.88 8.32
C ARG A 181 -7.39 19.28 7.70
N LEU A 182 -6.55 19.52 6.71
CA LEU A 182 -6.56 20.75 5.94
C LEU A 182 -7.65 20.65 4.85
N GLU A 183 -8.46 21.70 4.71
CA GLU A 183 -9.47 21.87 3.65
C GLU A 183 -8.94 22.70 2.47
#